data_AF-A0A7X3ZBP1-F1
#
_entry.id   AF-A0A7X3ZBP1-F1
#
_cell.length_a   1.000
_cell.length_b   1.000
_cell.length_c   1.000
_cell.angle_alpha   90.00
_cell.angle_beta   90.00
_cell.angle_gamma   90.00
#
_symmetry.space_group_name_H-M   'P 1'
#
loop_
_entity.id
_entity.type
_entity.pdbx_description
1 polymer ?
#
loop_
_entity_poly.entity_id
_entity_poly.type
_entity_poly.pdbx_seq_one_letter_code
_entity_poly.pdbx_strand_id
1 'polypeptide(L)'
;MGTPVALPAGAEFDPIRGCYEDLVEANTRLQRIVDSEAPEALTGPAVAQVAQRVEDFFTALLRPQHLHFRARPLFSGRAALVSGFELELDQVGLPEEMAWALFGPQVEREIGRAEEVAQRSPRAADVLDAIMARSWVLLYSAQRVLVDDGPVSTAVVAFRPQRLAGAAVRVHPRVCRLMELDFDGDQIEVFLPLTEEAQAEAETVLSVAGHIQRDADIWRYVADNYHGMIWGLAQLCRTEEGRAEVEQLTGVAVDGSRLFSKHDLNRLLAQVLQREGLQRALEVLDQLTRRGFEVCKQSGASFNPFLGSSKKWPEQPKEVDRDEWQMYSDELVAAFYQQADFDDNDLGPLALLSLSGARGNQHQLIQYVGGGLLYREDGSLFAERGCRRDGLSVEEIKVRAPGALWGLAATNQRWSEAQEAALQPIRADYHVLGRAARAAQPGVVFARAAERGETDPLTSLFSRLFAGLPED
;
A
#
# COMPACT_ATOMS: atom_id res chain seq x y z
N MET A 1 -33.74 -11.89 -22.45
CA MET A 1 -34.80 -10.87 -22.61
C MET A 1 -36.11 -11.47 -22.17
N GLY A 2 -36.61 -11.08 -21.00
CA GLY A 2 -37.97 -11.40 -20.55
C GLY A 2 -38.62 -10.07 -20.17
N THR A 3 -39.70 -9.72 -20.85
CA THR A 3 -40.45 -8.49 -20.61
C THR A 3 -41.07 -8.54 -19.21
N PRO A 4 -40.94 -7.50 -18.36
CA PRO A 4 -41.67 -7.48 -17.11
C PRO A 4 -43.18 -7.38 -17.41
N VAL A 5 -43.95 -8.32 -16.88
CA VAL A 5 -45.41 -8.27 -16.90
C VAL A 5 -45.84 -7.12 -15.99
N ALA A 6 -46.51 -6.12 -16.55
CA ALA A 6 -47.08 -5.04 -15.75
C ALA A 6 -48.27 -5.58 -14.93
N LEU A 7 -48.22 -5.38 -13.62
CA LEU A 7 -49.34 -5.67 -12.73
C LEU A 7 -50.40 -4.55 -12.81
N PRO A 8 -51.70 -4.89 -12.70
CA PRO A 8 -52.78 -3.89 -12.67
C PRO A 8 -52.65 -2.99 -11.43
N ALA A 9 -53.03 -1.72 -11.60
CA ALA A 9 -52.91 -0.69 -10.56
C ALA A 9 -53.79 -1.03 -9.34
N GLY A 10 -53.17 -1.19 -8.16
CA GLY A 10 -53.87 -1.19 -6.88
C GLY A 10 -53.74 -2.44 -5.98
N ALA A 11 -52.98 -3.46 -6.37
CA ALA A 11 -52.63 -4.57 -5.48
C ALA A 11 -51.17 -4.44 -5.00
N GLU A 12 -50.95 -4.11 -3.72
CA GLU A 12 -49.64 -4.35 -3.10
C GLU A 12 -49.46 -5.86 -2.93
N PHE A 13 -48.79 -6.49 -3.89
CA PHE A 13 -48.22 -7.82 -3.67
C PHE A 13 -47.17 -7.67 -2.56
N ASP A 14 -47.40 -8.29 -1.41
CA ASP A 14 -46.35 -8.45 -0.40
C ASP A 14 -45.59 -9.75 -0.71
N PRO A 15 -44.45 -9.69 -1.43
CA PRO A 15 -43.69 -10.86 -1.81
C PRO A 15 -43.20 -11.66 -0.60
N ILE A 16 -43.04 -11.03 0.56
CA ILE A 16 -42.60 -11.69 1.79
C ILE A 16 -43.69 -12.63 2.29
N ARG A 17 -44.94 -12.15 2.29
CA ARG A 17 -46.09 -12.95 2.69
C ARG A 17 -46.31 -14.15 1.77
N GLY A 18 -46.21 -13.94 0.44
CA GLY A 18 -46.34 -15.02 -0.53
C GLY A 18 -45.26 -16.10 -0.35
N CYS A 19 -43.99 -15.71 -0.22
CA CYS A 19 -42.90 -16.66 0.02
C CYS A 19 -43.02 -17.39 1.36
N TYR A 20 -43.55 -16.73 2.40
CA TYR A 20 -43.80 -17.36 3.70
C TYR A 20 -44.92 -18.41 3.63
N GLU A 21 -46.02 -18.10 2.94
CA GLU A 21 -47.13 -19.03 2.73
C GLU A 21 -46.65 -20.28 1.94
N ASP A 22 -45.86 -20.10 0.88
CA ASP A 22 -45.22 -21.17 0.11
C ASP A 22 -44.30 -22.05 0.98
N LEU A 23 -43.51 -21.44 1.89
CA LEU A 23 -42.64 -22.16 2.81
C LEU A 23 -43.43 -22.99 3.83
N VAL A 24 -44.48 -22.42 4.42
CA VAL A 24 -45.36 -23.12 5.37
C VAL A 24 -46.05 -24.30 4.70
N GLU A 25 -46.50 -24.14 3.45
CA GLU A 25 -47.11 -25.23 2.69
C GLU A 25 -46.10 -26.36 2.43
N ALA A 26 -44.89 -26.03 1.95
CA ALA A 26 -43.83 -27.00 1.69
C ALA A 26 -43.43 -27.75 2.97
N ASN A 27 -43.30 -27.04 4.10
CA ASN A 27 -42.96 -27.64 5.39
C ASN A 27 -44.08 -28.55 5.92
N THR A 28 -45.34 -28.12 5.80
CA THR A 28 -46.51 -28.94 6.18
C THR A 28 -46.59 -30.21 5.33
N ARG A 29 -46.26 -30.11 4.03
CA ARG A 29 -46.21 -31.27 3.13
C ARG A 29 -45.10 -32.24 3.53
N LEU A 30 -43.90 -31.73 3.82
CA LEU A 30 -42.79 -32.55 4.32
C LEU A 30 -43.18 -33.26 5.61
N GLN A 31 -43.82 -32.56 6.56
CA GLN A 31 -44.30 -33.15 7.81
C GLN A 31 -45.25 -34.33 7.56
N ARG A 32 -46.24 -34.17 6.66
CA ARG A 32 -47.15 -35.29 6.31
C ARG A 32 -46.42 -36.48 5.69
N ILE A 33 -45.41 -36.23 4.85
CA ILE A 33 -44.60 -37.28 4.22
C ILE A 33 -43.81 -38.04 5.28
N VAL A 34 -43.19 -37.33 6.21
CA VAL A 34 -42.45 -37.91 7.35
C VAL A 34 -43.39 -38.69 8.28
N ASP A 35 -44.54 -38.12 8.65
CA ASP A 35 -45.53 -38.76 9.54
C ASP A 35 -46.13 -40.04 8.93
N SER A 36 -46.14 -40.13 7.60
CA SER A 36 -46.61 -41.31 6.85
C SER A 36 -45.54 -42.40 6.67
N GLU A 37 -44.33 -42.22 7.23
CA GLU A 37 -43.17 -43.10 7.05
C GLU A 37 -42.85 -43.35 5.56
N ALA A 38 -43.03 -42.32 4.72
CA ALA A 38 -42.86 -42.45 3.29
C ALA A 38 -41.41 -42.80 2.90
N PRO A 39 -41.20 -43.54 1.79
CA PRO A 39 -39.87 -43.89 1.31
C PRO A 39 -38.98 -42.67 1.04
N GLU A 40 -37.68 -42.84 1.20
CA GLU A 40 -36.66 -41.80 1.04
C GLU A 40 -36.70 -41.12 -0.35
N ALA A 41 -37.15 -41.85 -1.38
CA ALA A 41 -37.37 -41.34 -2.74
C ALA A 41 -38.41 -40.20 -2.83
N LEU A 42 -39.34 -40.11 -1.87
CA LEU A 42 -40.32 -39.03 -1.77
C LEU A 42 -39.89 -37.96 -0.76
N THR A 43 -39.16 -38.36 0.28
CA THR A 43 -38.67 -37.46 1.33
C THR A 43 -37.56 -36.54 0.83
N GLY A 44 -36.59 -37.05 0.03
CA GLY A 44 -35.48 -36.26 -0.52
C GLY A 44 -35.94 -35.05 -1.35
N PRO A 45 -36.82 -35.21 -2.35
CA PRO A 45 -37.37 -34.08 -3.11
C PRO A 45 -38.16 -33.08 -2.26
N ALA A 46 -38.87 -33.55 -1.21
CA ALA A 46 -39.62 -32.67 -0.31
C ALA A 46 -38.69 -31.83 0.57
N VAL A 47 -37.58 -32.40 1.07
CA VAL A 47 -36.55 -31.66 1.81
C VAL A 47 -35.88 -30.61 0.92
N ALA A 48 -35.52 -30.96 -0.32
CA ALA A 48 -34.96 -30.01 -1.28
C ALA A 48 -35.94 -28.86 -1.60
N GLN A 49 -37.23 -29.18 -1.71
CA GLN A 49 -38.27 -28.16 -1.92
C GLN A 49 -38.37 -27.21 -0.73
N VAL A 50 -38.36 -27.70 0.51
CA VAL A 50 -38.35 -26.85 1.71
C VAL A 50 -37.10 -25.97 1.74
N ALA A 51 -35.91 -26.53 1.47
CA ALA A 51 -34.67 -25.76 1.40
C ALA A 51 -34.73 -24.61 0.38
N GLN A 52 -35.28 -24.87 -0.82
CA GLN A 52 -35.49 -23.83 -1.83
C GLN A 52 -36.46 -22.75 -1.35
N ARG A 53 -37.58 -23.13 -0.71
CA ARG A 53 -38.54 -22.15 -0.18
C ARG A 53 -37.99 -21.31 0.97
N VAL A 54 -37.08 -21.89 1.77
CA VAL A 54 -36.33 -21.14 2.79
C VAL A 54 -35.44 -20.09 2.12
N GLU A 55 -34.71 -20.45 1.07
CA GLU A 55 -33.89 -19.51 0.31
C GLU A 55 -34.72 -18.39 -0.34
N ASP A 56 -35.85 -18.74 -0.98
CA ASP A 56 -36.79 -17.80 -1.58
C ASP A 56 -37.33 -16.80 -0.53
N PHE A 57 -37.72 -17.31 0.65
CA PHE A 57 -38.21 -16.49 1.75
C PHE A 57 -37.14 -15.54 2.29
N PHE A 58 -35.92 -16.02 2.55
CA PHE A 58 -34.84 -15.15 3.01
C PHE A 58 -34.41 -14.14 1.95
N THR A 59 -34.47 -14.49 0.67
CA THR A 59 -34.22 -13.56 -0.45
C THR A 59 -35.28 -12.45 -0.51
N ALA A 60 -36.55 -12.78 -0.29
CA ALA A 60 -37.64 -11.81 -0.21
C ALA A 60 -37.55 -10.91 1.05
N LEU A 61 -37.14 -11.50 2.19
CA LEU A 61 -36.99 -10.81 3.48
C LEU A 61 -35.79 -9.84 3.47
N LEU A 62 -34.64 -10.33 3.01
CA LEU A 62 -33.38 -9.60 2.94
C LEU A 62 -33.14 -9.05 1.54
N ARG A 63 -33.97 -8.06 1.15
CA ARG A 63 -33.77 -7.33 -0.10
C ARG A 63 -32.36 -6.71 -0.14
N PRO A 64 -31.72 -6.51 -1.31
CA PRO A 64 -30.42 -5.84 -1.43
C PRO A 64 -30.36 -4.47 -0.73
N GLN A 65 -31.50 -3.78 -0.65
CA GLN A 65 -31.67 -2.52 0.09
C GLN A 65 -31.64 -2.67 1.62
N HIS A 66 -31.92 -3.85 2.19
CA HIS A 66 -31.77 -4.14 3.63
C HIS A 66 -30.35 -4.61 3.97
N LEU A 67 -29.60 -5.08 2.96
CA LEU A 67 -28.21 -5.49 3.05
C LEU A 67 -27.28 -4.27 2.83
N HIS A 68 -27.39 -3.25 3.68
CA HIS A 68 -26.50 -2.08 3.68
C HIS A 68 -25.10 -2.39 4.25
N PHE A 69 -24.47 -3.49 3.84
CA PHE A 69 -23.08 -3.83 4.22
C PHE A 69 -22.03 -2.92 3.57
N ARG A 70 -22.45 -1.94 2.76
CA ARG A 70 -21.61 -0.93 2.10
C ARG A 70 -22.10 0.49 2.37
N ALA A 71 -22.55 0.78 3.59
CA ALA A 71 -22.79 2.16 3.99
C ALA A 71 -21.49 2.95 3.76
N ARG A 72 -21.56 3.99 2.91
CA ARG A 72 -20.42 4.93 2.77
C ARG A 72 -20.25 5.61 4.11
N PRO A 73 -19.07 5.54 4.75
CA PRO A 73 -18.83 6.29 5.96
C PRO A 73 -19.08 7.77 5.67
N LEU A 74 -19.94 8.40 6.49
CA LEU A 74 -20.06 9.85 6.50
C LEU A 74 -18.69 10.45 6.85
N PHE A 75 -18.36 11.63 6.33
CA PHE A 75 -17.05 12.28 6.52
C PHE A 75 -15.87 11.51 5.89
N SER A 76 -16.07 11.05 4.65
CA SER A 76 -15.03 10.47 3.82
C SER A 76 -14.96 11.13 2.44
N GLY A 77 -13.77 11.07 1.83
CA GLY A 77 -13.50 11.56 0.48
C GLY A 77 -12.57 10.62 -0.27
N ARG A 78 -12.51 10.76 -1.60
CA ARG A 78 -11.53 10.08 -2.44
C ARG A 78 -11.03 11.04 -3.50
N ALA A 79 -9.73 11.06 -3.73
CA ALA A 79 -9.12 11.84 -4.80
C ALA A 79 -7.87 11.14 -5.34
N ALA A 80 -7.41 11.59 -6.51
CA ALA A 80 -6.10 11.20 -7.03
C ALA A 80 -4.99 11.70 -6.09
N LEU A 81 -3.92 10.91 -5.99
CA LEU A 81 -2.74 11.23 -5.21
C LEU A 81 -1.71 11.96 -6.07
N VAL A 82 -1.12 13.01 -5.53
CA VAL A 82 0.03 13.71 -6.15
C VAL A 82 1.12 13.99 -5.11
N SER A 83 2.33 14.23 -5.59
CA SER A 83 3.46 14.55 -4.73
C SER A 83 3.28 15.93 -4.07
N GLY A 84 3.53 16.01 -2.75
CA GLY A 84 3.63 17.26 -1.99
C GLY A 84 4.95 17.33 -1.23
N PHE A 85 6.03 17.69 -1.91
CA PHE A 85 7.38 17.82 -1.30
C PHE A 85 7.50 18.97 -0.31
N GLU A 86 6.61 19.95 -0.42
CA GLU A 86 6.52 21.09 0.47
C GLU A 86 5.94 20.74 1.85
N LEU A 87 5.32 19.56 1.98
CA LEU A 87 4.67 19.11 3.20
C LEU A 87 5.66 18.43 4.14
N GLU A 88 5.42 18.55 5.44
CA GLU A 88 6.11 17.71 6.41
C GLU A 88 5.67 16.24 6.27
N LEU A 89 6.48 15.31 6.76
CA LEU A 89 6.23 13.87 6.61
C LEU A 89 4.87 13.42 7.15
N ASP A 90 4.39 14.05 8.22
CA ASP A 90 3.12 13.75 8.89
C ASP A 90 1.98 14.68 8.43
N GLN A 91 2.16 15.43 7.35
CA GLN A 91 1.15 16.30 6.77
C GLN A 91 0.53 15.72 5.51
N VAL A 92 -0.73 16.09 5.27
CA VAL A 92 -1.45 15.81 4.03
C VAL A 92 -2.11 17.07 3.50
N GLY A 93 -1.94 17.33 2.22
CA GLY A 93 -2.65 18.39 1.52
C GLY A 93 -4.02 17.91 1.06
N LEU A 94 -5.10 18.49 1.60
CA LEU A 94 -6.47 18.23 1.16
C LEU A 94 -6.92 19.32 0.18
N PRO A 95 -7.55 18.94 -0.95
CA PRO A 95 -8.10 19.93 -1.88
C PRO A 95 -9.25 20.70 -1.21
N GLU A 96 -9.38 21.98 -1.54
CA GLU A 96 -10.33 22.89 -0.89
C GLU A 96 -11.77 22.36 -0.81
N GLU A 97 -12.29 21.80 -1.91
CA GLU A 97 -13.64 21.20 -1.94
C GLU A 97 -13.79 20.06 -0.92
N MET A 98 -12.77 19.20 -0.80
CA MET A 98 -12.78 18.11 0.16
C MET A 98 -12.68 18.62 1.60
N ALA A 99 -11.83 19.63 1.84
CA ALA A 99 -11.71 20.25 3.16
C ALA A 99 -13.07 20.81 3.63
N TRP A 100 -13.77 21.57 2.79
CA TRP A 100 -15.10 22.07 3.13
C TRP A 100 -16.13 20.97 3.30
N ALA A 101 -16.12 19.93 2.46
CA ALA A 101 -17.05 18.81 2.58
C ALA A 101 -16.86 18.01 3.88
N LEU A 102 -15.62 17.85 4.34
CA LEU A 102 -15.30 17.09 5.55
C LEU A 102 -15.50 17.94 6.82
N PHE A 103 -14.97 19.16 6.85
CA PHE A 103 -14.89 19.98 8.06
C PHE A 103 -15.99 21.04 8.17
N GLY A 104 -16.72 21.33 7.09
CA GLY A 104 -17.77 22.36 7.04
C GLY A 104 -18.77 22.30 8.21
N PRO A 105 -19.29 21.12 8.60
CA PRO A 105 -20.19 21.02 9.75
C PRO A 105 -19.56 21.41 11.10
N GLN A 106 -18.24 21.23 11.27
CA GLN A 106 -17.52 21.68 12.47
C GLN A 106 -17.30 23.20 12.44
N VAL A 107 -16.98 23.76 11.27
CA VAL A 107 -16.89 25.21 11.07
C VAL A 107 -18.23 25.88 11.37
N GLU A 108 -19.34 25.32 10.87
CA GLU A 108 -20.68 25.82 11.13
C GLU A 108 -21.00 25.82 12.64
N ARG A 109 -20.60 24.76 13.35
CA ARG A 109 -20.78 24.66 14.80
C ARG A 109 -20.01 25.74 15.58
N GLU A 110 -18.79 26.07 15.15
CA GLU A 110 -17.96 27.09 15.81
C GLU A 110 -18.39 28.53 15.50
N ILE A 111 -18.85 28.78 14.27
CA ILE A 111 -19.27 30.12 13.83
C ILE A 111 -20.74 30.39 14.19
N GLY A 112 -21.57 29.36 14.22
CA GLY A 112 -23.01 29.42 14.48
C GLY A 112 -23.83 30.01 13.32
N ARG A 113 -23.26 30.11 12.11
CA ARG A 113 -23.90 30.72 10.93
C ARG A 113 -23.64 29.91 9.66
N ALA A 114 -24.62 29.09 9.27
CA ALA A 114 -24.55 28.25 8.08
C ALA A 114 -24.27 29.03 6.79
N GLU A 115 -24.82 30.25 6.67
CA GLU A 115 -24.63 31.10 5.48
C GLU A 115 -23.15 31.48 5.26
N GLU A 116 -22.39 31.72 6.32
CA GLU A 116 -20.97 32.08 6.22
C GLU A 116 -20.11 30.91 5.72
N VAL A 117 -20.51 29.68 6.08
CA VAL A 117 -19.87 28.43 5.61
C VAL A 117 -20.25 28.15 4.16
N ALA A 118 -21.52 28.28 3.80
CA ALA A 118 -22.00 28.10 2.43
C ALA A 118 -21.36 29.09 1.45
N GLN A 119 -21.11 30.33 1.89
CA GLN A 119 -20.43 31.36 1.11
C GLN A 119 -18.89 31.29 1.19
N ARG A 120 -18.33 30.40 2.02
CA ARG A 120 -16.89 30.28 2.29
C ARG A 120 -16.25 31.63 2.60
N SER A 121 -16.89 32.39 3.49
CA SER A 121 -16.39 33.71 3.89
C SER A 121 -14.95 33.63 4.42
N PRO A 122 -14.14 34.72 4.36
CA PRO A 122 -12.78 34.71 4.90
C PRO A 122 -12.70 34.23 6.35
N ARG A 123 -13.64 34.68 7.19
CA ARG A 123 -13.74 34.21 8.57
C ARG A 123 -13.98 32.70 8.67
N ALA A 124 -14.86 32.16 7.82
CA ALA A 124 -15.11 30.72 7.80
C ALA A 124 -13.91 29.93 7.32
N ALA A 125 -13.15 30.46 6.35
CA ALA A 125 -11.90 29.85 5.90
C ALA A 125 -10.82 29.86 7.01
N ASP A 126 -10.70 30.95 7.77
CA ASP A 126 -9.77 31.03 8.90
C ASP A 126 -10.12 30.00 10.00
N VAL A 127 -11.42 29.84 10.30
CA VAL A 127 -11.89 28.83 11.27
C VAL A 127 -11.67 27.41 10.73
N LEU A 128 -11.91 27.17 9.44
CA LEU A 128 -11.59 25.90 8.79
C LEU A 128 -10.12 25.53 8.97
N ASP A 129 -9.21 26.46 8.66
CA ASP A 129 -7.78 26.24 8.79
C ASP A 129 -7.37 25.99 10.25
N ALA A 130 -7.98 26.70 11.20
CA ALA A 130 -7.74 26.49 12.62
C ALA A 130 -8.23 25.10 13.11
N ILE A 131 -9.38 24.63 12.64
CA ILE A 131 -9.89 23.28 12.93
C ILE A 131 -8.97 22.22 12.33
N MET A 132 -8.58 22.37 11.05
CA MET A 132 -7.68 21.45 10.37
C MET A 132 -6.31 21.38 11.08
N ALA A 133 -5.76 22.50 11.53
CA ALA A 133 -4.48 22.57 12.22
C ALA A 133 -4.45 21.78 13.55
N ARG A 134 -5.61 21.56 14.19
CA ARG A 134 -5.76 20.76 15.42
C ARG A 134 -6.40 19.39 15.20
N SER A 135 -6.55 18.98 13.95
CA SER A 135 -7.16 17.69 13.58
C SER A 135 -6.14 16.76 12.94
N TRP A 136 -6.47 15.48 12.95
CA TRP A 136 -5.87 14.43 12.16
C TRP A 136 -6.93 13.88 11.20
N VAL A 137 -6.48 13.45 10.02
CA VAL A 137 -7.28 12.68 9.07
C VAL A 137 -6.57 11.37 8.77
N LEU A 138 -7.33 10.35 8.42
CA LEU A 138 -6.79 9.05 8.05
C LEU A 138 -6.76 8.93 6.53
N LEU A 139 -5.61 8.54 5.98
CA LEU A 139 -5.51 8.06 4.62
C LEU A 139 -5.58 6.53 4.63
N TYR A 140 -6.42 5.98 3.76
CA TYR A 140 -6.55 4.54 3.57
C TYR A 140 -6.13 4.14 2.16
N SER A 141 -5.25 3.14 2.06
CA SER A 141 -4.92 2.45 0.82
C SER A 141 -5.47 1.02 0.86
N ALA A 142 -6.19 0.64 -0.19
CA ALA A 142 -6.69 -0.71 -0.36
C ALA A 142 -5.59 -1.71 -0.77
N GLN A 143 -4.41 -1.24 -1.19
CA GLN A 143 -3.29 -2.09 -1.57
C GLN A 143 -2.64 -2.67 -0.30
N ARG A 144 -2.71 -3.99 -0.15
CA ARG A 144 -2.03 -4.72 0.92
C ARG A 144 -0.71 -5.28 0.38
N VAL A 145 0.37 -4.84 1.01
CA VAL A 145 1.72 -5.36 0.76
C VAL A 145 1.76 -6.87 1.00
N LEU A 146 2.14 -7.62 -0.03
CA LEU A 146 2.91 -8.84 0.18
C LEU A 146 4.39 -8.49 0.01
N VAL A 147 5.18 -8.63 1.08
CA VAL A 147 6.64 -8.76 0.95
C VAL A 147 7.00 -10.22 1.16
N ASP A 148 8.09 -10.66 0.52
CA ASP A 148 8.68 -12.00 0.67
C ASP A 148 8.97 -12.39 2.15
N ASP A 149 8.99 -11.44 3.10
CA ASP A 149 9.18 -11.64 4.56
C ASP A 149 7.94 -11.29 5.43
N GLY A 150 6.76 -11.09 4.84
CA GLY A 150 5.49 -10.85 5.57
C GLY A 150 4.82 -9.49 5.32
N PRO A 151 3.58 -9.28 5.82
CA PRO A 151 2.80 -8.06 5.56
C PRO A 151 3.26 -6.90 6.45
N VAL A 152 3.72 -5.80 5.84
CA VAL A 152 4.08 -4.56 6.58
C VAL A 152 3.25 -3.35 6.14
N SER A 153 2.19 -3.54 5.34
CA SER A 153 1.33 -2.42 4.94
C SER A 153 0.54 -1.88 6.13
N THR A 154 0.73 -0.60 6.43
CA THR A 154 -0.20 0.16 7.25
C THR A 154 -1.25 0.74 6.33
N ALA A 155 -2.27 -0.07 6.02
CA ALA A 155 -3.35 0.32 5.11
C ALA A 155 -4.06 1.62 5.55
N VAL A 156 -3.95 2.00 6.83
CA VAL A 156 -4.47 3.25 7.39
C VAL A 156 -3.31 4.01 8.05
N VAL A 157 -3.09 5.27 7.67
CA VAL A 157 -2.10 6.15 8.31
C VAL A 157 -2.72 7.52 8.54
N ALA A 158 -2.45 8.13 9.71
CA ALA A 158 -2.96 9.43 10.10
C ALA A 158 -1.98 10.56 9.74
N PHE A 159 -2.55 11.68 9.30
CA PHE A 159 -1.83 12.88 8.90
C PHE A 159 -2.53 14.14 9.41
N ARG A 160 -1.76 15.19 9.65
CA ARG A 160 -2.25 16.55 9.90
C ARG A 160 -2.68 17.18 8.56
N PRO A 161 -3.96 17.55 8.40
CA PRO A 161 -4.44 18.08 7.13
C PRO A 161 -4.05 19.56 6.95
N GLN A 162 -3.68 19.91 5.73
CA GLN A 162 -3.53 21.29 5.27
C GLN A 162 -4.45 21.54 4.08
N ARG A 163 -5.11 22.69 4.06
CA ARG A 163 -5.97 23.08 2.94
C ARG A 163 -5.11 23.60 1.80
N LEU A 164 -5.16 22.93 0.65
CA LEU A 164 -4.42 23.30 -0.55
C LEU A 164 -5.35 23.51 -1.75
N ALA A 165 -4.90 24.36 -2.68
CA ALA A 165 -5.58 24.54 -3.95
C ALA A 165 -5.45 23.30 -4.86
N GLY A 166 -6.46 23.08 -5.69
CA GLY A 166 -6.52 21.97 -6.65
C GLY A 166 -7.58 20.94 -6.28
N ALA A 167 -7.48 19.75 -6.89
CA ALA A 167 -8.46 18.67 -6.77
C ALA A 167 -7.85 17.32 -6.31
N ALA A 168 -6.54 17.30 -6.04
CA ALA A 168 -5.80 16.09 -5.67
C ALA A 168 -5.35 16.15 -4.21
N VAL A 169 -5.25 14.98 -3.58
CA VAL A 169 -4.63 14.84 -2.26
C VAL A 169 -3.12 14.82 -2.43
N ARG A 170 -2.41 15.59 -1.60
CA ARG A 170 -0.95 15.67 -1.64
C ARG A 170 -0.36 15.00 -0.41
N VAL A 171 0.65 14.17 -0.59
CA VAL A 171 1.39 13.57 0.52
C VAL A 171 2.88 13.75 0.30
N HIS A 172 3.63 13.74 1.40
CA HIS A 172 5.08 13.67 1.31
C HIS A 172 5.51 12.33 0.67
N PRO A 173 6.29 12.31 -0.42
CA PRO A 173 6.56 11.07 -1.17
C PRO A 173 7.24 9.93 -0.42
N ARG A 174 7.84 10.24 0.73
CA ARG A 174 8.44 9.22 1.60
C ARG A 174 7.40 8.31 2.26
N VAL A 175 6.12 8.70 2.33
CA VAL A 175 5.06 7.83 2.85
C VAL A 175 4.51 6.86 1.81
N CYS A 176 4.84 7.05 0.53
CA CYS A 176 4.34 6.22 -0.57
C CYS A 176 4.62 4.72 -0.36
N ARG A 177 5.86 4.33 -0.04
CA ARG A 177 6.23 2.94 0.20
C ARG A 177 5.64 2.36 1.48
N LEU A 178 5.35 3.19 2.48
CA LEU A 178 4.64 2.76 3.69
C LEU A 178 3.20 2.31 3.35
N MET A 179 2.57 2.99 2.38
CA MET A 179 1.18 2.80 1.98
C MET A 179 1.00 2.08 0.63
N GLU A 180 2.09 1.64 0.00
CA GLU A 180 2.13 1.10 -1.38
C GLU A 180 1.49 1.98 -2.45
N LEU A 181 1.67 3.28 -2.31
CA LEU A 181 1.18 4.25 -3.27
C LEU A 181 2.30 4.68 -4.21
N ASP A 182 1.93 5.11 -5.40
CA ASP A 182 2.76 5.96 -6.23
C ASP A 182 1.96 7.14 -6.81
N PHE A 183 2.50 7.81 -7.83
CA PHE A 183 1.88 9.00 -8.42
C PHE A 183 1.54 8.78 -9.90
N ASP A 184 1.31 7.54 -10.34
CA ASP A 184 0.99 7.21 -11.73
C ASP A 184 -0.51 7.18 -12.06
N GLY A 185 -1.35 7.43 -11.05
CA GLY A 185 -2.81 7.42 -11.16
C GLY A 185 -3.54 6.93 -9.91
N ASP A 186 -2.79 6.49 -8.89
CA ASP A 186 -3.33 6.05 -7.61
C ASP A 186 -4.32 7.06 -7.00
N GLN A 187 -5.38 6.51 -6.41
CA GLN A 187 -6.37 7.25 -5.64
C GLN A 187 -6.29 6.82 -4.19
N ILE A 188 -6.56 7.77 -3.29
CA ILE A 188 -6.53 7.53 -1.86
C ILE A 188 -7.88 7.91 -1.23
N GLU A 189 -8.35 7.10 -0.29
CA GLU A 189 -9.47 7.48 0.56
C GLU A 189 -9.01 8.28 1.78
N VAL A 190 -9.76 9.33 2.10
CA VAL A 190 -9.55 10.19 3.27
C VAL A 190 -10.75 10.03 4.20
N PHE A 191 -10.49 9.85 5.49
CA PHE A 191 -11.51 9.78 6.54
C PHE A 191 -11.21 10.81 7.62
N LEU A 192 -12.24 11.44 8.16
CA LEU A 192 -12.13 12.35 9.31
C LEU A 192 -12.63 11.66 10.59
N PRO A 193 -11.74 11.29 11.54
CA PRO A 193 -12.13 10.91 12.89
C PRO A 193 -12.88 12.06 13.57
N LEU A 194 -14.03 11.77 14.20
CA LEU A 194 -14.90 12.84 14.73
C LEU A 194 -14.78 13.06 16.24
N THR A 195 -14.51 12.00 17.01
CA THR A 195 -14.42 12.10 18.48
C THR A 195 -13.02 12.45 18.92
N GLU A 196 -12.90 13.04 20.12
CA GLU A 196 -11.59 13.38 20.70
C GLU A 196 -10.74 12.13 20.91
N GLU A 197 -11.34 11.01 21.31
CA GLU A 197 -10.64 9.74 21.49
C GLU A 197 -10.10 9.19 20.15
N ALA A 198 -10.88 9.31 19.07
CA ALA A 198 -10.46 8.86 17.75
C ALA A 198 -9.38 9.77 17.16
N GLN A 199 -9.43 11.08 17.44
CA GLN A 199 -8.37 12.03 17.10
C GLN A 199 -7.07 11.72 17.87
N ALA A 200 -7.17 11.40 19.17
CA ALA A 200 -6.02 11.01 19.98
C ALA A 200 -5.43 9.66 19.54
N GLU A 201 -6.25 8.69 19.15
CA GLU A 201 -5.79 7.42 18.56
C GLU A 201 -5.10 7.66 17.21
N ALA A 202 -5.65 8.53 16.36
CA ALA A 202 -5.05 8.89 15.09
C ALA A 202 -3.63 9.46 15.30
N GLU A 203 -3.47 10.40 16.23
CA GLU A 203 -2.17 10.99 16.57
C GLU A 203 -1.17 9.97 17.13
N THR A 204 -1.58 9.20 18.13
CA THR A 204 -0.65 8.38 18.94
C THR A 204 -0.39 7.00 18.37
N VAL A 205 -1.34 6.42 17.64
CA VAL A 205 -1.29 5.03 17.16
C VAL A 205 -1.16 4.95 15.65
N LEU A 206 -1.92 5.77 14.93
CA LEU A 206 -2.04 5.66 13.46
C LEU A 206 -1.15 6.65 12.71
N SER A 207 -0.49 7.59 13.37
CA SER A 207 0.49 8.47 12.73
C SER A 207 1.70 7.69 12.23
N VAL A 208 2.48 8.27 11.31
CA VAL A 208 3.75 7.68 10.85
C VAL A 208 4.66 7.33 12.03
N ALA A 209 4.76 8.23 13.01
CA ALA A 209 5.54 8.00 14.23
C ALA A 209 4.94 6.88 15.09
N GLY A 210 3.62 6.87 15.28
CA GLY A 210 2.92 5.81 16.03
C GLY A 210 3.13 4.42 15.44
N HIS A 211 3.12 4.31 14.11
CA HIS A 211 3.46 3.08 13.40
C HIS A 211 4.90 2.63 13.68
N ILE A 212 5.89 3.53 13.54
CA ILE A 212 7.30 3.20 13.79
C ILE A 212 7.54 2.82 15.25
N GLN A 213 6.87 3.47 16.20
CA GLN A 213 6.98 3.11 17.63
C GLN A 213 6.41 1.73 17.94
N ARG A 214 5.33 1.34 17.26
CA ARG A 214 4.71 0.01 17.43
C ARG A 214 5.53 -1.09 16.77
N ASP A 215 6.13 -0.79 15.63
CA ASP A 215 6.98 -1.69 14.88
C ASP A 215 8.17 -0.93 14.28
N ALA A 216 9.33 -1.11 14.91
CA ALA A 216 10.56 -0.44 14.51
C ALA A 216 10.99 -0.79 13.08
N ASP A 217 10.55 -1.93 12.54
CA ASP A 217 10.86 -2.32 11.17
C ASP A 217 10.19 -1.41 10.14
N ILE A 218 9.09 -0.74 10.50
CA ILE A 218 8.40 0.25 9.65
C ILE A 218 9.33 1.41 9.28
N TRP A 219 10.30 1.73 10.12
CA TRP A 219 11.32 2.75 9.85
C TRP A 219 11.94 2.61 8.46
N ARG A 220 12.22 1.37 8.00
CA ARG A 220 12.84 1.12 6.70
C ARG A 220 11.96 1.57 5.53
N TYR A 221 10.64 1.50 5.65
CA TYR A 221 9.70 1.90 4.59
C TYR A 221 9.58 3.41 4.45
N VAL A 222 9.89 4.13 5.53
CA VAL A 222 9.98 5.59 5.54
C VAL A 222 11.38 6.04 5.14
N ALA A 223 12.44 5.52 5.76
CA ALA A 223 13.84 5.91 5.54
C ALA A 223 14.34 5.67 4.10
N ASP A 224 13.95 4.55 3.49
CA ASP A 224 14.51 4.07 2.23
C ASP A 224 13.88 4.68 0.97
N ASN A 225 12.92 5.58 1.14
CA ASN A 225 11.88 5.77 0.13
C ASN A 225 11.99 7.05 -0.70
N TYR A 226 13.20 7.40 -1.17
CA TYR A 226 13.26 8.35 -2.28
C TYR A 226 14.55 8.35 -3.11
N HIS A 227 14.45 7.98 -4.39
CA HIS A 227 15.60 7.83 -5.30
C HIS A 227 16.39 9.14 -5.48
N GLY A 228 15.69 10.27 -5.69
CA GLY A 228 16.33 11.57 -5.91
C GLY A 228 17.12 12.07 -4.70
N MET A 229 16.64 11.81 -3.48
CA MET A 229 17.35 12.13 -2.25
C MET A 229 18.66 11.35 -2.17
N ILE A 230 18.60 10.02 -2.32
CA ILE A 230 19.78 9.16 -2.23
C ILE A 230 20.81 9.55 -3.29
N TRP A 231 20.37 9.78 -4.53
CA TRP A 231 21.24 10.22 -5.61
C TRP A 231 21.90 11.57 -5.28
N GLY A 232 21.13 12.55 -4.80
CA GLY A 232 21.65 13.86 -4.47
C GLY A 232 22.58 13.88 -3.26
N LEU A 233 22.30 13.10 -2.22
CA LEU A 233 23.23 12.90 -1.10
C LEU A 233 24.50 12.18 -1.55
N ALA A 234 24.38 11.19 -2.44
CA ALA A 234 25.54 10.53 -3.03
C ALA A 234 26.42 11.52 -3.81
N GLN A 235 25.81 12.44 -4.57
CA GLN A 235 26.52 13.51 -5.26
C GLN A 235 27.16 14.51 -4.28
N LEU A 236 26.42 14.94 -3.25
CA LEU A 236 26.89 15.89 -2.23
C LEU A 236 28.12 15.35 -1.49
N CYS A 237 28.07 14.09 -1.03
CA CYS A 237 29.11 13.46 -0.24
C CYS A 237 30.39 13.12 -1.03
N ARG A 238 30.47 13.43 -2.34
CA ARG A 238 31.71 13.33 -3.11
C ARG A 238 32.75 14.36 -2.67
N THR A 239 32.31 15.53 -2.17
CA THR A 239 33.20 16.59 -1.66
C THR A 239 33.37 16.51 -0.15
N GLU A 240 34.45 17.09 0.37
CA GLU A 240 34.69 17.16 1.82
C GLU A 240 33.67 18.07 2.50
N GLU A 241 33.31 19.18 1.86
CA GLU A 241 32.31 20.12 2.35
C GLU A 241 30.92 19.46 2.44
N GLY A 242 30.54 18.67 1.44
CA GLY A 242 29.26 17.98 1.43
C GLY A 242 29.17 16.87 2.49
N ARG A 243 30.28 16.16 2.74
CA ARG A 243 30.37 15.22 3.87
C ARG A 243 30.23 15.95 5.20
N ALA A 244 30.98 17.03 5.41
CA ALA A 244 30.90 17.84 6.63
C ALA A 244 29.48 18.39 6.88
N GLU A 245 28.75 18.74 5.83
CA GLU A 245 27.34 19.15 5.92
C GLU A 245 26.45 18.01 6.46
N VAL A 246 26.57 16.80 5.90
CA VAL A 246 25.82 15.63 6.38
C VAL A 246 26.24 15.26 7.82
N GLU A 247 27.51 15.36 8.15
CA GLU A 247 28.01 15.17 9.53
C GLU A 247 27.43 16.19 10.50
N GLN A 248 27.25 17.44 10.09
CA GLN A 248 26.63 18.47 10.92
C GLN A 248 25.16 18.18 11.20
N LEU A 249 24.41 17.69 10.20
CA LEU A 249 23.00 17.35 10.36
C LEU A 249 22.79 16.09 11.20
N THR A 250 23.65 15.08 11.01
CA THR A 250 23.51 13.76 11.65
C THR A 250 24.31 13.62 12.93
N GLY A 251 25.31 14.47 13.17
CA GLY A 251 26.30 14.30 14.24
C GLY A 251 27.10 12.99 14.15
N VAL A 252 27.22 12.40 12.96
CA VAL A 252 27.91 11.13 12.73
C VAL A 252 28.81 11.25 11.50
N ALA A 253 30.06 10.79 11.63
CA ALA A 253 31.06 10.87 10.58
C ALA A 253 30.66 10.10 9.30
N VAL A 254 30.89 10.72 8.15
CA VAL A 254 30.66 10.15 6.83
C VAL A 254 31.97 9.63 6.26
N ASP A 255 31.99 8.33 5.94
CA ASP A 255 33.15 7.67 5.35
C ASP A 255 33.38 8.18 3.92
N GLY A 256 34.43 8.99 3.73
CA GLY A 256 34.83 9.52 2.42
C GLY A 256 35.65 8.56 1.57
N SER A 257 35.98 7.35 2.05
CA SER A 257 36.78 6.38 1.29
C SER A 257 35.99 5.65 0.20
N ARG A 258 34.66 5.73 0.23
CA ARG A 258 33.74 5.10 -0.71
C ARG A 258 32.57 6.01 -1.04
N LEU A 259 31.82 5.63 -2.07
CA LEU A 259 30.62 6.35 -2.46
C LEU A 259 29.55 6.25 -1.36
N PHE A 260 28.93 7.39 -1.01
CA PHE A 260 27.82 7.41 -0.09
C PHE A 260 26.62 6.65 -0.67
N SER A 261 26.10 5.71 0.10
CA SER A 261 25.03 4.82 -0.32
C SER A 261 23.79 4.93 0.58
N LYS A 262 22.71 4.33 0.11
CA LYS A 262 21.51 4.07 0.92
C LYS A 262 21.83 3.36 2.24
N HIS A 263 22.78 2.44 2.25
CA HIS A 263 23.21 1.76 3.47
C HIS A 263 23.85 2.73 4.47
N ASP A 264 24.63 3.70 3.97
CA ASP A 264 25.22 4.74 4.82
C ASP A 264 24.16 5.63 5.43
N LEU A 265 23.18 6.10 4.64
CA LEU A 265 22.06 6.86 5.16
C LEU A 265 21.33 6.11 6.29
N ASN A 266 21.02 4.83 6.09
CA ASN A 266 20.34 4.01 7.09
C ASN A 266 21.17 3.86 8.37
N ARG A 267 22.47 3.64 8.24
CA ARG A 267 23.40 3.57 9.37
C ARG A 267 23.45 4.89 10.14
N LEU A 268 23.54 6.03 9.46
CA LEU A 268 23.57 7.36 10.09
C LEU A 268 22.27 7.62 10.85
N LEU A 269 21.12 7.41 10.20
CA LEU A 269 19.83 7.65 10.82
C LEU A 269 19.54 6.68 11.97
N ALA A 270 19.98 5.42 11.89
CA ALA A 270 19.87 4.48 13.00
C ALA A 270 20.66 4.96 14.23
N GLN A 271 21.83 5.58 14.05
CA GLN A 271 22.59 6.17 15.14
C GLN A 271 21.91 7.42 15.72
N VAL A 272 21.34 8.29 14.87
CA VAL A 272 20.52 9.43 15.34
C VAL A 272 19.32 8.93 16.15
N LEU A 273 18.61 7.93 15.64
CA LEU A 273 17.46 7.31 16.31
C LEU A 273 17.85 6.74 17.69
N GLN A 274 18.98 6.05 17.79
CA GLN A 274 19.47 5.51 19.05
C GLN A 274 19.93 6.60 20.04
N ARG A 275 20.53 7.68 19.54
CA ARG A 275 21.12 8.75 20.37
C ARG A 275 20.08 9.77 20.85
N GLU A 276 19.18 10.19 19.97
CA GLU A 276 18.30 11.35 20.17
C GLU A 276 16.80 11.00 20.05
N GLY A 277 16.47 9.76 19.67
CA GLY A 277 15.09 9.29 19.57
C GLY A 277 14.42 9.54 18.21
N LEU A 278 13.19 9.05 18.07
CA LEU A 278 12.46 9.00 16.79
C LEU A 278 12.17 10.38 16.22
N GLN A 279 11.71 11.31 17.06
CA GLN A 279 11.33 12.65 16.59
C GLN A 279 12.51 13.34 15.91
N ARG A 280 13.68 13.28 16.56
CA ARG A 280 14.90 13.84 16.00
C ARG A 280 15.37 13.14 14.73
N ALA A 281 15.27 11.80 14.68
CA ALA A 281 15.60 11.05 13.48
C ALA A 281 14.71 11.43 12.29
N LEU A 282 13.42 11.67 12.51
CA LEU A 282 12.49 12.13 11.48
C LEU A 282 12.83 13.55 11.00
N GLU A 283 13.17 14.46 11.91
CA GLU A 283 13.62 15.82 11.55
C GLU A 283 14.90 15.81 10.71
N VAL A 284 15.92 15.06 11.13
CA VAL A 284 17.18 14.92 10.38
C VAL A 284 16.91 14.30 9.01
N LEU A 285 16.02 13.31 8.95
CA LEU A 285 15.63 12.69 7.70
C LEU A 285 14.92 13.65 6.75
N ASP A 286 14.06 14.53 7.25
CA ASP A 286 13.43 15.59 6.45
C ASP A 286 14.48 16.59 5.92
N GLN A 287 15.41 17.03 6.77
CA GLN A 287 16.50 17.93 6.38
C GLN A 287 17.39 17.33 5.28
N LEU A 288 17.80 16.07 5.45
CA LEU A 288 18.57 15.33 4.45
C LEU A 288 17.77 15.10 3.16
N THR A 289 16.46 14.90 3.26
CA THR A 289 15.57 14.79 2.11
C THR A 289 15.63 16.06 1.29
N ARG A 290 15.27 17.20 1.89
CA ARG A 290 15.26 18.51 1.20
C ARG A 290 16.61 18.79 0.57
N ARG A 291 17.69 18.57 1.33
CA ARG A 291 19.04 18.84 0.85
C ARG A 291 19.45 17.94 -0.31
N GLY A 292 19.20 16.63 -0.20
CA GLY A 292 19.45 15.68 -1.29
C GLY A 292 18.70 16.06 -2.56
N PHE A 293 17.44 16.48 -2.45
CA PHE A 293 16.68 16.96 -3.61
C PHE A 293 17.23 18.22 -4.24
N GLU A 294 17.61 19.21 -3.43
CA GLU A 294 18.21 20.44 -3.94
C GLU A 294 19.46 20.14 -4.76
N VAL A 295 20.35 19.29 -4.23
CA VAL A 295 21.57 18.87 -4.93
C VAL A 295 21.23 18.08 -6.20
N CYS A 296 20.28 17.16 -6.13
CA CYS A 296 19.81 16.40 -7.29
C CYS A 296 19.23 17.31 -8.39
N LYS A 297 18.52 18.38 -8.02
CA LYS A 297 17.96 19.34 -8.97
C LYS A 297 19.05 20.25 -9.56
N GLN A 298 19.98 20.71 -8.73
CA GLN A 298 21.08 21.58 -9.13
C GLN A 298 22.09 20.88 -10.04
N SER A 299 22.28 19.56 -9.88
CA SER A 299 23.20 18.80 -10.73
C SER A 299 22.79 18.82 -12.21
N GLY A 300 21.50 19.05 -12.51
CA GLY A 300 20.99 18.96 -13.87
C GLY A 300 21.15 17.57 -14.49
N ALA A 301 21.33 16.53 -13.67
CA ALA A 301 21.60 15.19 -14.12
C ALA A 301 20.51 14.69 -15.07
N SER A 302 20.94 14.10 -16.18
CA SER A 302 20.07 13.57 -17.22
C SER A 302 20.66 12.28 -17.77
N PHE A 303 19.85 11.52 -18.50
CA PHE A 303 20.31 10.30 -19.17
C PHE A 303 20.44 10.56 -20.67
N ASN A 304 21.60 10.19 -21.24
CA ASN A 304 21.76 10.09 -22.68
C ASN A 304 20.76 9.05 -23.23
N PRO A 305 19.99 9.32 -24.31
CA PRO A 305 19.12 8.32 -24.93
C PRO A 305 19.86 7.08 -25.46
N PHE A 306 21.18 7.17 -25.67
CA PHE A 306 22.03 6.07 -26.12
C PHE A 306 23.09 5.73 -25.06
N LEU A 307 22.65 5.35 -23.85
CA LEU A 307 23.55 5.05 -22.72
C LEU A 307 24.62 4.04 -23.09
N GLY A 308 25.85 4.31 -22.67
CA GLY A 308 27.00 3.45 -22.91
C GLY A 308 27.51 3.49 -24.34
N SER A 309 27.10 4.47 -25.16
CA SER A 309 27.58 4.63 -26.54
C SER A 309 29.04 5.09 -26.62
N SER A 310 29.52 5.75 -25.56
CA SER A 310 30.93 6.17 -25.44
C SER A 310 31.88 5.02 -25.07
N LYS A 311 31.34 3.92 -24.53
CA LYS A 311 32.12 2.75 -24.09
C LYS A 311 32.24 1.69 -25.17
N LYS A 312 33.42 1.09 -25.23
CA LYS A 312 33.63 -0.17 -25.94
C LYS A 312 33.23 -1.32 -25.02
N TRP A 313 32.15 -2.01 -25.37
CA TRP A 313 31.67 -3.17 -24.63
C TRP A 313 32.41 -4.45 -25.05
N PRO A 314 32.49 -5.47 -24.18
CA PRO A 314 32.95 -6.82 -24.54
C PRO A 314 32.20 -7.36 -25.76
N GLU A 315 32.86 -8.23 -26.52
CA GLU A 315 32.23 -8.92 -27.64
C GLU A 315 31.28 -10.01 -27.14
N GLN A 316 30.12 -10.14 -27.77
CA GLN A 316 29.16 -11.18 -27.40
C GLN A 316 29.70 -12.58 -27.78
N PRO A 317 29.39 -13.63 -26.98
CA PRO A 317 29.75 -15.02 -27.29
C PRO A 317 29.23 -15.47 -28.65
N LYS A 318 29.95 -16.25 -29.44
CA LYS A 318 29.42 -16.69 -30.75
C LYS A 318 28.39 -17.80 -30.61
N GLU A 319 28.62 -18.71 -29.68
CA GLU A 319 27.76 -19.85 -29.44
C GLU A 319 26.57 -19.49 -28.54
N VAL A 320 25.55 -20.34 -28.58
CA VAL A 320 24.39 -20.26 -27.68
C VAL A 320 24.61 -21.21 -26.51
N ASP A 321 25.62 -20.87 -25.70
CA ASP A 321 26.04 -21.64 -24.54
C ASP A 321 25.81 -20.85 -23.23
N ARG A 322 25.33 -21.52 -22.18
CA ARG A 322 24.99 -20.84 -20.94
C ARG A 322 26.20 -20.22 -20.24
N ASP A 323 27.31 -20.94 -20.20
CA ASP A 323 28.48 -20.54 -19.41
C ASP A 323 29.20 -19.38 -20.10
N GLU A 324 29.32 -19.42 -21.43
CA GLU A 324 29.90 -18.28 -22.19
C GLU A 324 29.09 -16.99 -22.02
N TRP A 325 27.75 -17.08 -22.02
CA TRP A 325 26.88 -15.92 -21.82
C TRP A 325 26.87 -15.41 -20.40
N GLN A 326 27.07 -16.28 -19.41
CA GLN A 326 27.26 -15.86 -18.03
C GLN A 326 28.58 -15.09 -17.89
N MET A 327 29.68 -15.61 -18.45
CA MET A 327 30.97 -14.91 -18.46
C MET A 327 30.88 -13.52 -19.12
N TYR A 328 30.21 -13.43 -20.27
CA TYR A 328 29.94 -12.16 -20.94
C TYR A 328 29.15 -11.19 -20.05
N SER A 329 28.13 -11.68 -19.36
CA SER A 329 27.34 -10.85 -18.43
C SER A 329 28.20 -10.31 -17.29
N ASP A 330 29.08 -11.15 -16.72
CA ASP A 330 29.99 -10.75 -15.64
C ASP A 330 31.02 -9.71 -16.13
N GLU A 331 31.52 -9.85 -17.35
CA GLU A 331 32.42 -8.86 -17.98
C GLU A 331 31.74 -7.50 -18.22
N LEU A 332 30.46 -7.49 -18.65
CA LEU A 332 29.68 -6.26 -18.79
C LEU A 332 29.50 -5.55 -17.45
N VAL A 333 29.21 -6.32 -16.40
CA VAL A 333 29.07 -5.79 -15.04
C VAL A 333 30.39 -5.21 -14.56
N ALA A 334 31.51 -5.90 -14.74
CA ALA A 334 32.83 -5.40 -14.40
C ALA A 334 33.17 -4.10 -15.15
N ALA A 335 32.85 -4.01 -16.44
CA ALA A 335 33.05 -2.81 -17.25
C ALA A 335 32.21 -1.61 -16.77
N PHE A 336 31.02 -1.87 -16.20
CA PHE A 336 30.22 -0.83 -15.56
C PHE A 336 30.83 -0.34 -14.25
N TYR A 337 31.27 -1.24 -13.37
CA TYR A 337 31.88 -0.87 -12.08
C TYR A 337 33.23 -0.15 -12.20
N GLN A 338 33.92 -0.31 -13.32
CA GLN A 338 35.12 0.48 -13.62
C GLN A 338 34.80 1.95 -13.91
N GLN A 339 33.53 2.36 -13.97
CA GLN A 339 33.15 3.77 -14.07
C GLN A 339 33.49 4.50 -12.77
N ALA A 340 34.56 5.30 -12.82
CA ALA A 340 34.96 6.18 -11.72
C ALA A 340 34.50 7.64 -11.92
N ASP A 341 34.22 8.02 -13.17
CA ASP A 341 33.75 9.36 -13.52
C ASP A 341 32.22 9.40 -13.48
N PHE A 342 31.68 10.00 -12.43
CA PHE A 342 30.25 10.20 -12.26
C PHE A 342 29.73 11.48 -12.94
N ASP A 343 30.63 12.35 -13.41
CA ASP A 343 30.30 13.60 -14.10
C ASP A 343 30.24 13.42 -15.63
N ASP A 344 30.64 12.24 -16.13
CA ASP A 344 30.41 11.82 -17.51
C ASP A 344 28.90 11.77 -17.84
N ASN A 345 28.50 12.45 -18.92
CA ASN A 345 27.11 12.51 -19.38
C ASN A 345 26.59 11.19 -19.97
N ASP A 346 27.43 10.18 -20.17
CA ASP A 346 26.99 8.88 -20.68
C ASP A 346 26.56 7.92 -19.55
N LEU A 347 27.51 7.38 -18.78
CA LEU A 347 27.20 6.40 -17.73
C LEU A 347 27.27 6.97 -16.32
N GLY A 348 27.83 8.17 -16.13
CA GLY A 348 28.08 8.76 -14.82
C GLY A 348 26.83 8.84 -13.92
N PRO A 349 25.75 9.54 -14.36
CA PRO A 349 24.50 9.61 -13.60
C PRO A 349 23.87 8.26 -13.29
N LEU A 350 23.96 7.29 -14.21
CA LEU A 350 23.39 5.95 -14.02
C LEU A 350 24.23 5.12 -13.06
N ALA A 351 25.56 5.20 -13.16
CA ALA A 351 26.49 4.58 -12.23
C ALA A 351 26.24 5.12 -10.83
N LEU A 352 26.10 6.43 -10.66
CA LEU A 352 25.78 7.03 -9.37
C LEU A 352 24.43 6.55 -8.84
N LEU A 353 23.39 6.47 -9.69
CA LEU A 353 22.06 5.98 -9.32
C LEU A 353 22.08 4.52 -8.84
N SER A 354 22.81 3.65 -9.55
CA SER A 354 22.88 2.23 -9.22
C SER A 354 23.79 1.96 -8.01
N LEU A 355 24.99 2.54 -7.98
CA LEU A 355 25.99 2.30 -6.92
C LEU A 355 25.59 2.92 -5.58
N SER A 356 24.87 4.04 -5.58
CA SER A 356 24.31 4.61 -4.36
C SER A 356 23.13 3.78 -3.81
N GLY A 357 22.59 2.86 -4.61
CA GLY A 357 21.36 2.13 -4.27
C GLY A 357 20.10 2.99 -4.36
N ALA A 358 20.16 4.13 -5.06
CA ALA A 358 19.00 4.98 -5.31
C ALA A 358 17.98 4.24 -6.19
N ARG A 359 18.38 3.73 -7.36
CA ARG A 359 17.51 2.94 -8.23
C ARG A 359 18.32 2.15 -9.26
N GLY A 360 17.75 1.03 -9.70
CA GLY A 360 18.30 0.22 -10.79
C GLY A 360 19.25 -0.86 -10.29
N ASN A 361 19.27 -1.99 -11.01
CA ASN A 361 20.18 -3.10 -10.73
C ASN A 361 21.06 -3.44 -11.94
N GLN A 362 22.09 -4.23 -11.69
CA GLN A 362 23.12 -4.61 -12.65
C GLN A 362 22.55 -5.32 -13.88
N HIS A 363 21.57 -6.20 -13.68
CA HIS A 363 20.94 -6.97 -14.75
C HIS A 363 20.13 -6.10 -15.71
N GLN A 364 19.49 -5.04 -15.22
CA GLN A 364 18.75 -4.10 -16.07
C GLN A 364 19.67 -3.37 -17.05
N LEU A 365 20.90 -3.05 -16.62
CA LEU A 365 21.92 -2.45 -17.48
C LEU A 365 22.39 -3.44 -18.55
N ILE A 366 22.68 -4.70 -18.18
CA ILE A 366 23.08 -5.75 -19.12
C ILE A 366 22.06 -5.88 -20.26
N GLN A 367 20.78 -5.95 -19.91
CA GLN A 367 19.70 -6.01 -20.91
C GLN A 367 19.63 -4.75 -21.79
N TYR A 368 20.08 -3.61 -21.29
CA TYR A 368 20.06 -2.36 -22.03
C TYR A 368 21.18 -2.29 -23.08
N VAL A 369 22.40 -2.78 -22.77
CA VAL A 369 23.59 -2.65 -23.63
C VAL A 369 24.10 -3.93 -24.28
N GLY A 370 23.73 -5.11 -23.77
CA GLY A 370 24.39 -6.39 -24.09
C GLY A 370 23.49 -7.55 -24.53
N GLY A 371 22.17 -7.45 -24.34
CA GLY A 371 21.24 -8.55 -24.69
C GLY A 371 21.20 -9.66 -23.63
N GLY A 372 21.01 -10.92 -24.04
CA GLY A 372 21.02 -12.05 -23.11
C GLY A 372 20.55 -13.38 -23.70
N LEU A 373 20.41 -14.38 -22.83
CA LEU A 373 19.81 -15.68 -23.19
C LEU A 373 18.32 -15.73 -22.83
N LEU A 374 17.53 -16.25 -23.76
CA LEU A 374 16.11 -16.53 -23.59
C LEU A 374 15.84 -18.02 -23.82
N TYR A 375 14.67 -18.46 -23.41
CA TYR A 375 14.13 -19.78 -23.72
C TYR A 375 13.08 -19.66 -24.82
N ARG A 376 13.17 -20.52 -25.83
CA ARG A 376 12.07 -20.78 -26.76
C ARG A 376 11.00 -21.62 -26.07
N GLU A 377 9.81 -21.70 -26.69
CA GLU A 377 8.70 -22.52 -26.19
C GLU A 377 9.04 -24.02 -26.11
N ASP A 378 9.98 -24.50 -26.95
CA ASP A 378 10.48 -25.88 -26.94
C ASP A 378 11.55 -26.13 -25.86
N GLY A 379 11.89 -25.12 -25.05
CA GLY A 379 12.91 -25.19 -24.01
C GLY A 379 14.35 -25.03 -24.50
N SER A 380 14.57 -24.86 -25.81
CA SER A 380 15.91 -24.58 -26.35
C SER A 380 16.36 -23.15 -26.01
N LEU A 381 17.68 -22.97 -25.90
CA LEU A 381 18.26 -21.65 -25.66
C LEU A 381 18.22 -20.81 -26.94
N PHE A 382 17.99 -19.51 -26.75
CA PHE A 382 18.01 -18.52 -27.80
C PHE A 382 18.86 -17.33 -27.36
N ALA A 383 19.85 -17.00 -28.18
CA ALA A 383 20.69 -15.82 -28.01
C ALA A 383 19.95 -14.57 -28.52
N GLU A 384 19.53 -13.71 -27.60
CA GLU A 384 19.14 -12.36 -27.94
C GLU A 384 20.40 -11.50 -28.09
N ARG A 385 20.73 -11.18 -29.35
CA ARG A 385 21.89 -10.41 -29.75
C ARG A 385 21.64 -8.91 -29.69
N GLY A 386 20.40 -8.51 -29.98
CA GLY A 386 19.93 -7.14 -29.82
C GLY A 386 19.90 -6.71 -28.34
N CYS A 387 19.85 -5.41 -28.11
CA CYS A 387 19.72 -4.83 -26.79
C CYS A 387 18.70 -3.70 -26.81
N ARG A 388 18.25 -3.19 -25.65
CA ARG A 388 17.24 -2.11 -25.63
C ARG A 388 17.73 -0.82 -26.28
N ARG A 389 19.04 -0.53 -26.22
CA ARG A 389 19.65 0.64 -26.88
C ARG A 389 19.55 0.56 -28.40
N ASP A 390 19.97 -0.56 -28.97
CA ASP A 390 20.14 -0.72 -30.42
C ASP A 390 18.87 -1.26 -31.10
N GLY A 391 17.91 -1.74 -30.32
CA GLY A 391 16.69 -2.37 -30.78
C GLY A 391 16.79 -3.89 -30.87
N LEU A 392 15.64 -4.50 -31.07
CA LEU A 392 15.48 -5.94 -31.18
C LEU A 392 14.93 -6.28 -32.56
N SER A 393 15.39 -7.39 -33.11
CA SER A 393 14.81 -7.98 -34.31
C SER A 393 13.41 -8.52 -34.06
N VAL A 394 12.65 -8.73 -35.13
CA VAL A 394 11.31 -9.31 -35.06
C VAL A 394 11.34 -10.72 -34.47
N GLU A 395 12.40 -11.50 -34.71
CA GLU A 395 12.54 -12.84 -34.13
C GLU A 395 12.75 -12.77 -32.61
N GLU A 396 13.65 -11.89 -32.14
CA GLU A 396 13.90 -11.71 -30.71
C GLU A 396 12.65 -11.27 -29.95
N ILE A 397 11.87 -10.34 -30.54
CA ILE A 397 10.58 -9.92 -29.97
C ILE A 397 9.61 -11.10 -29.87
N LYS A 398 9.53 -11.95 -30.90
CA LYS A 398 8.67 -13.13 -30.90
C LYS A 398 9.06 -14.15 -29.83
N VAL A 399 10.36 -14.36 -29.60
CA VAL A 399 10.84 -15.27 -28.55
C VAL A 399 10.62 -14.70 -27.16
N ARG A 400 10.78 -13.38 -26.98
CA ARG A 400 10.60 -12.71 -25.68
C ARG A 400 9.14 -12.57 -25.25
N ALA A 401 8.23 -12.28 -26.18
CA ALA A 401 6.86 -11.89 -25.86
C ALA A 401 6.10 -12.92 -25.00
N PRO A 402 6.16 -14.25 -25.27
CA PRO A 402 5.49 -15.24 -24.43
C PRO A 402 5.97 -15.21 -22.97
N GLY A 403 7.28 -15.11 -22.73
CA GLY A 403 7.84 -15.03 -21.38
C GLY A 403 7.40 -13.77 -20.63
N ALA A 404 7.34 -12.63 -21.32
CA ALA A 404 6.85 -11.38 -20.73
C ALA A 404 5.35 -11.45 -20.37
N LEU A 405 4.53 -12.01 -21.27
CA LEU A 405 3.09 -12.22 -21.03
C LEU A 405 2.85 -13.20 -19.89
N TRP A 406 3.61 -14.29 -19.84
CA TRP A 406 3.51 -15.27 -18.75
C TRP A 406 3.93 -14.66 -17.42
N GLY A 407 5.00 -13.85 -17.39
CA GLY A 407 5.41 -13.10 -16.21
C GLY A 407 4.29 -12.18 -15.70
N LEU A 408 3.65 -11.41 -16.59
CA LEU A 408 2.52 -10.55 -16.23
C LEU A 408 1.31 -11.36 -15.69
N ALA A 409 0.97 -12.46 -16.36
CA ALA A 409 -0.11 -13.35 -15.92
C ALA A 409 0.18 -13.97 -14.54
N ALA A 410 1.41 -14.44 -14.33
CA ALA A 410 1.84 -15.00 -13.04
C ALA A 410 1.82 -13.96 -11.93
N THR A 411 2.24 -12.72 -12.18
CA THR A 411 2.13 -11.61 -11.22
C THR A 411 0.67 -11.34 -10.85
N ASN A 412 -0.23 -11.26 -11.83
CA ASN A 412 -1.66 -11.06 -11.57
C ASN A 412 -2.26 -12.22 -10.77
N GLN A 413 -1.89 -13.47 -11.09
CA GLN A 413 -2.37 -14.64 -10.35
C GLN A 413 -1.90 -14.60 -8.89
N ARG A 414 -0.61 -14.36 -8.66
CA ARG A 414 -0.05 -14.24 -7.30
C ARG A 414 -0.72 -13.11 -6.52
N TRP A 415 -0.99 -11.99 -7.17
CA TRP A 415 -1.71 -10.87 -6.56
C TRP A 415 -3.14 -11.26 -6.14
N SER A 416 -3.87 -11.99 -6.97
CA SER A 416 -5.20 -12.50 -6.60
C SER A 416 -5.14 -13.49 -5.44
N GLU A 417 -4.21 -14.47 -5.51
CA GLU A 417 -3.98 -15.44 -4.44
C GLU A 417 -3.62 -14.76 -3.12
N ALA A 418 -2.83 -13.69 -3.18
CA ALA A 418 -2.48 -12.85 -2.04
C ALA A 418 -3.67 -12.16 -1.41
N GLN A 419 -4.51 -11.54 -2.24
CA GLN A 419 -5.71 -10.87 -1.78
C GLN A 419 -6.67 -11.86 -1.14
N GLU A 420 -6.87 -13.03 -1.74
CA GLU A 420 -7.66 -14.11 -1.16
C GLU A 420 -7.07 -14.62 0.16
N ALA A 421 -5.75 -14.82 0.23
CA ALA A 421 -5.06 -15.19 1.47
C ALA A 421 -5.17 -14.11 2.56
N ALA A 422 -5.18 -12.83 2.20
CA ALA A 422 -5.39 -11.72 3.12
C ALA A 422 -6.86 -11.55 3.56
N LEU A 423 -7.80 -12.06 2.75
CA LEU A 423 -9.23 -12.16 3.05
C LEU A 423 -9.60 -13.43 3.83
N GLN A 424 -8.71 -14.44 3.86
CA GLN A 424 -8.85 -15.55 4.80
C GLN A 424 -8.93 -14.93 6.19
N PRO A 425 -10.02 -15.16 6.93
CA PRO A 425 -10.15 -14.56 8.24
C PRO A 425 -9.00 -15.07 9.08
N ILE A 426 -8.05 -14.19 9.42
CA ILE A 426 -7.36 -14.31 10.71
C ILE A 426 -8.52 -14.35 11.69
N ARG A 427 -8.87 -15.54 12.17
CA ARG A 427 -10.08 -15.81 12.94
C ARG A 427 -10.20 -14.73 14.00
N ALA A 428 -11.14 -13.82 13.75
CA ALA A 428 -11.18 -12.51 14.35
C ALA A 428 -11.87 -12.64 15.70
N ASP A 429 -11.15 -13.23 16.65
CA ASP A 429 -11.47 -12.95 18.03
C ASP A 429 -10.60 -11.78 18.50
N TYR A 430 -11.22 -10.62 18.67
CA TYR A 430 -10.59 -9.42 19.22
C TYR A 430 -10.60 -9.38 20.74
N HIS A 431 -11.18 -10.37 21.41
CA HIS A 431 -11.14 -10.51 22.85
C HIS A 431 -9.73 -10.84 23.34
N VAL A 432 -9.51 -10.67 24.64
CA VAL A 432 -8.18 -10.71 25.29
C VAL A 432 -7.43 -12.00 24.92
N LEU A 433 -8.08 -13.16 24.94
CA LEU A 433 -7.48 -14.46 24.61
C LEU A 433 -7.19 -14.61 23.12
N GLY A 434 -8.10 -14.14 22.26
CA GLY A 434 -7.89 -14.09 20.82
C GLY A 434 -6.67 -13.23 20.44
N ARG A 435 -6.53 -12.05 21.06
CA ARG A 435 -5.37 -11.17 20.87
C ARG A 435 -4.09 -11.78 21.45
N ALA A 436 -4.16 -12.37 22.64
CA ALA A 436 -3.01 -13.00 23.28
C ALA A 436 -2.46 -14.17 22.46
N ALA A 437 -3.32 -15.00 21.87
CA ALA A 437 -2.92 -16.14 21.05
C ALA A 437 -2.21 -15.77 19.74
N ARG A 438 -2.42 -14.56 19.23
CA ARG A 438 -1.76 -14.04 18.01
C ARG A 438 -0.53 -13.20 18.32
N ALA A 439 -0.32 -12.81 19.57
CA ALA A 439 0.79 -11.96 19.96
C ALA A 439 2.06 -12.78 20.14
N ALA A 440 3.19 -12.26 19.65
CA ALA A 440 4.51 -12.84 19.92
C ALA A 440 4.84 -12.86 21.42
N GLN A 441 4.24 -11.94 22.20
CA GLN A 441 4.36 -11.85 23.65
C GLN A 441 2.98 -11.77 24.32
N PRO A 442 2.30 -12.91 24.55
CA PRO A 442 0.95 -12.95 25.11
C PRO A 442 0.83 -12.24 26.47
N GLY A 443 1.89 -12.30 27.29
CA GLY A 443 1.92 -11.65 28.61
C GLY A 443 1.73 -10.12 28.57
N VAL A 444 2.20 -9.45 27.52
CA VAL A 444 2.02 -8.00 27.34
C VAL A 444 0.56 -7.67 27.04
N VAL A 445 -0.13 -8.53 26.28
CA VAL A 445 -1.56 -8.39 25.98
C VAL A 445 -2.37 -8.53 27.26
N PHE A 446 -2.07 -9.53 28.09
CA PHE A 446 -2.74 -9.70 29.38
C PHE A 446 -2.47 -8.55 30.35
N ALA A 447 -1.24 -8.04 30.42
CA ALA A 447 -0.89 -6.92 31.29
C ALA A 447 -1.66 -5.64 30.90
N ARG A 448 -1.74 -5.33 29.60
CA ARG A 448 -2.51 -4.17 29.09
C ARG A 448 -4.01 -4.35 29.25
N ALA A 449 -4.53 -5.56 29.06
CA ALA A 449 -5.94 -5.86 29.30
C ALA A 449 -6.29 -5.67 30.79
N ALA A 450 -5.44 -6.16 31.70
CA ALA A 450 -5.61 -5.99 33.14
C ALA A 450 -5.55 -4.52 33.59
N GLU A 451 -4.61 -3.74 33.05
CA GLU A 451 -4.51 -2.28 33.31
C GLU A 451 -5.79 -1.54 32.91
N ARG A 452 -6.44 -1.98 31.83
CA ARG A 452 -7.68 -1.37 31.30
C ARG A 452 -8.96 -1.98 31.86
N GLY A 453 -8.86 -2.97 32.75
CA GLY A 453 -10.01 -3.71 33.29
C GLY A 453 -10.78 -4.52 32.24
N GLU A 454 -10.13 -4.88 31.14
CA GLU A 454 -10.74 -5.63 30.04
C GLU A 454 -10.81 -7.13 30.38
N THR A 455 -11.98 -7.74 30.19
CA THR A 455 -12.19 -9.17 30.37
C THR A 455 -12.56 -9.83 29.05
N ASP A 456 -12.14 -11.09 28.87
CA ASP A 456 -12.59 -11.89 27.74
C ASP A 456 -14.01 -12.41 28.03
N PRO A 457 -15.01 -12.08 27.20
CA PRO A 457 -16.39 -12.51 27.44
C PRO A 457 -16.60 -14.00 27.05
N LEU A 458 -15.56 -14.68 26.54
CA LEU A 458 -15.60 -16.09 26.12
C LEU A 458 -16.75 -16.37 25.14
N THR A 459 -17.08 -15.41 24.28
CA THR A 459 -18.15 -15.53 23.28
C THR A 459 -17.72 -16.33 22.07
N SER A 460 -16.42 -16.38 21.76
CA SER A 460 -15.88 -17.17 20.67
C SER A 460 -15.52 -18.59 21.11
N LEU A 461 -15.68 -19.54 20.18
CA LEU A 461 -15.28 -20.93 20.36
C LEU A 461 -13.79 -21.07 20.70
N PHE A 462 -12.94 -20.22 20.13
CA PHE A 462 -11.50 -20.25 20.35
C PHE A 462 -11.13 -19.84 21.78
N SER A 463 -11.72 -18.76 22.28
CA SER A 463 -11.50 -18.28 23.66
C SER A 463 -12.01 -19.28 24.71
N ARG A 464 -13.13 -19.96 24.42
CA ARG A 464 -13.63 -21.08 25.26
C ARG A 464 -12.68 -22.27 25.29
N LEU A 465 -12.10 -22.64 24.15
CA LEU A 465 -11.13 -23.74 24.09
C LEU A 465 -9.84 -23.42 24.85
N PHE A 466 -9.41 -22.15 24.86
CA PHE A 466 -8.20 -21.71 25.54
C PHE A 466 -8.37 -21.60 27.06
N ALA A 467 -9.56 -21.22 27.54
CA ALA A 467 -9.87 -21.11 28.97
C ALA A 467 -10.23 -22.46 29.62
N GLY A 468 -10.34 -23.54 28.83
CA GLY A 468 -11.00 -24.78 29.26
C GLY A 468 -12.52 -24.57 29.28
N LEU A 469 -13.27 -25.54 28.76
CA LEU A 469 -14.73 -25.46 28.81
C LEU A 469 -15.17 -25.50 30.29
N PRO A 470 -16.09 -24.63 30.73
CA PRO A 470 -16.89 -24.95 31.89
C PRO A 470 -17.69 -26.21 31.56
N GLU A 471 -17.62 -27.21 32.42
CA GLU A 471 -18.61 -28.29 32.44
C GLU A 471 -19.93 -27.66 32.88
N ASP A 472 -20.87 -27.47 31.94
CA ASP A 472 -22.33 -27.53 32.17
C ASP A 472 -23.08 -27.53 30.82
#